data_AF-A0A7D9ISM9-F1
#
_entry.id   AF-A0A7D9ISM9-F1
#
_cell.length_a   1.000
_cell.length_b   1.000
_cell.length_c   1.000
_cell.angle_alpha   90.00
_cell.angle_beta   90.00
_cell.angle_gamma   90.00
#
_symmetry.space_group_name_H-M   'P 1'
#
loop_
_entity.id
_entity.type
_entity.pdbx_description
1 polymer ?
#
loop_
_entity_poly.entity_id
_entity_poly.type
_entity_poly.pdbx_seq_one_letter_code
_entity_poly.pdbx_strand_id
1 'polypeptide(L)'
;MEVKLRTETVHFLRSSPHRWDILLNELREKRLPVVKRLCDTRWWAHSAATSALKKRYEDIRAARVSISNDTDEEPATKQEANGLQNKMDQLGNCVLLELWDRNCS
;
A
#
# COMPACT_ATOMS: atom_id res chain seq x y z
N MET A 1 -10.53 10.16 3.11
CA MET A 1 -9.30 9.59 3.72
C MET A 1 -8.65 8.55 2.82
N GLU A 2 -9.43 7.62 2.24
CA GLU A 2 -8.98 6.54 1.33
C GLU A 2 -8.24 7.01 0.05
N VAL A 3 -8.71 8.10 -0.58
CA VAL A 3 -8.08 8.64 -1.81
C VAL A 3 -6.68 9.18 -1.54
N LYS A 4 -6.44 9.75 -0.35
CA LYS A 4 -5.18 10.40 0.03
C LYS A 4 -4.06 9.38 0.24
N LEU A 5 -4.37 8.27 0.94
CA LEU A 5 -3.42 7.18 1.24
C LEU A 5 -2.90 6.49 -0.04
N ARG A 6 -3.77 6.34 -1.03
CA ARG A 6 -3.44 5.78 -2.34
C ARG A 6 -2.48 6.67 -3.13
N THR A 7 -2.75 7.96 -3.20
CA THR A 7 -1.88 8.91 -3.91
C THR A 7 -0.50 8.99 -3.26
N GLU A 8 -0.42 8.94 -1.93
CA GLU A 8 0.85 8.95 -1.19
C GLU A 8 1.68 7.70 -1.49
N THR A 9 1.06 6.51 -1.53
CA THR A 9 1.77 5.25 -1.85
C THR A 9 2.35 5.25 -3.26
N VAL A 10 1.57 5.70 -4.26
CA VAL A 10 2.04 5.80 -5.64
C VAL A 10 3.14 6.88 -5.78
N HIS A 11 3.03 7.98 -5.03
CA HIS A 11 4.03 9.03 -5.03
C HIS A 11 5.35 8.57 -4.41
N PHE A 12 5.31 7.82 -3.30
CA PHE A 12 6.48 7.24 -2.63
C PHE A 12 7.24 6.25 -3.50
N LEU A 13 6.53 5.42 -4.27
CA LEU A 13 7.16 4.43 -5.16
C LEU A 13 7.75 5.10 -6.42
N ARG A 14 7.20 6.24 -6.86
CA ARG A 14 7.69 6.97 -8.03
C ARG A 14 8.82 7.95 -7.73
N SER A 15 9.04 8.30 -6.47
CA SER A 15 10.09 9.26 -6.10
C SER A 15 11.50 8.68 -6.24
N SER A 16 11.65 7.35 -6.36
CA SER A 16 12.94 6.69 -6.53
C SER A 16 12.85 5.53 -7.55
N PRO A 17 13.71 5.52 -8.58
CA PRO A 17 13.84 4.38 -9.50
C PRO A 17 14.18 3.07 -8.79
N HIS A 18 14.96 3.14 -7.71
CA HIS A 18 15.35 1.98 -6.92
C HIS A 18 14.16 1.32 -6.21
N ARG A 19 13.27 2.14 -5.60
CA ARG A 19 12.04 1.65 -4.96
C ARG A 19 11.08 1.01 -5.97
N TRP A 20 11.07 1.53 -7.19
CA TRP A 20 10.31 0.96 -8.29
C TRP A 20 10.86 -0.40 -8.74
N ASP A 21 12.18 -0.55 -8.79
CA ASP A 21 12.83 -1.83 -9.13
C ASP A 21 12.62 -2.91 -8.07
N ILE A 22 12.66 -2.55 -6.78
CA ILE A 22 12.33 -3.47 -5.68
C ILE A 22 10.89 -3.99 -5.84
N LEU A 23 9.94 -3.11 -6.12
CA LEU A 23 8.55 -3.48 -6.39
C LEU A 23 8.46 -4.41 -7.62
N LEU A 24 9.18 -4.11 -8.70
CA LEU A 24 9.16 -4.93 -9.92
C LEU A 24 9.73 -6.33 -9.68
N ASN A 25 10.78 -6.47 -8.87
CA ASN A 25 11.40 -7.75 -8.55
C ASN A 25 10.46 -8.62 -7.70
N GLU A 26 9.85 -8.06 -6.65
CA GLU A 26 8.82 -8.73 -5.85
C GLU A 26 7.62 -9.18 -6.69
N LEU A 27 7.19 -8.35 -7.65
CA LEU A 27 6.08 -8.67 -8.54
C LEU A 27 6.44 -9.76 -9.56
N ARG A 28 7.68 -9.80 -10.05
CA ARG A 28 8.17 -10.81 -11.00
C ARG A 28 8.37 -12.18 -10.36
N GLU A 29 9.02 -12.23 -9.20
CA GLU A 29 9.25 -13.46 -8.40
C GLU A 29 7.93 -14.23 -8.20
N LYS A 30 6.85 -13.50 -7.90
CA LYS A 30 5.53 -14.07 -7.62
C LYS A 30 4.62 -14.22 -8.86
N ARG A 31 5.13 -13.98 -10.08
CA ARG A 31 4.42 -14.03 -11.38
C ARG A 31 3.15 -13.16 -11.46
N LEU A 32 3.26 -11.94 -10.97
CA LEU A 32 2.10 -11.06 -10.82
C LEU A 32 2.06 -10.03 -11.94
N PRO A 33 0.86 -9.58 -12.35
CA PRO A 33 0.75 -8.51 -13.33
C PRO A 33 1.40 -7.23 -12.78
N VAL A 34 2.43 -6.77 -13.46
CA VAL A 34 3.12 -5.51 -13.18
C VAL A 34 2.12 -4.37 -13.36
N VAL A 35 2.11 -3.42 -12.42
CA VAL A 35 1.33 -2.18 -12.54
C VAL A 35 1.78 -1.47 -13.83
N LYS A 36 0.99 -1.61 -14.90
CA LYS A 36 1.21 -0.83 -16.13
C LYS A 36 1.28 0.64 -15.74
N ARG A 37 2.33 1.31 -16.22
CA ARG A 37 2.58 2.74 -16.02
C ARG A 37 1.26 3.49 -16.24
N LEU A 38 0.77 4.17 -15.19
CA LEU A 38 -0.55 4.80 -15.17
C LEU A 38 -0.70 5.84 -16.29
N CYS A 39 -1.45 5.50 -17.34
CA CYS A 39 -2.11 6.35 -18.34
C CYS A 39 -3.30 5.48 -18.86
N ASP A 40 -4.58 5.86 -18.93
CA ASP A 40 -5.15 7.16 -19.29
C ASP A 40 -6.53 7.51 -18.71
N THR A 41 -7.06 6.80 -17.70
CA THR A 41 -8.28 7.31 -17.01
C THR A 41 -8.20 7.11 -15.51
N ARG A 42 -8.25 8.25 -14.81
CA ARG A 42 -8.06 8.41 -13.35
C ARG A 42 -8.95 7.47 -12.52
N TRP A 43 -10.14 7.12 -13.03
CA TRP A 43 -11.08 6.19 -12.40
C TRP A 43 -10.67 4.72 -12.55
N TRP A 44 -10.21 4.29 -13.72
CA TRP A 44 -9.75 2.90 -13.93
C TRP A 44 -8.43 2.64 -13.23
N ALA A 45 -7.52 3.61 -13.24
CA ALA A 45 -6.33 3.60 -12.40
C ALA A 45 -6.67 3.46 -10.91
N HIS A 46 -7.73 4.15 -10.45
CA HIS A 46 -8.22 4.02 -9.09
C HIS A 46 -8.80 2.63 -8.85
N SER A 47 -9.81 2.20 -9.59
CA SER A 47 -10.42 0.87 -9.42
C SER A 47 -9.40 -0.27 -9.53
N ALA A 48 -8.48 -0.21 -10.49
CA ALA A 48 -7.43 -1.21 -10.67
C ALA A 48 -6.44 -1.23 -9.50
N ALA A 49 -5.95 -0.07 -9.03
CA ALA A 49 -5.06 -0.04 -7.88
C ALA A 49 -5.80 -0.35 -6.56
N THR A 50 -7.12 -0.14 -6.44
CA THR A 50 -7.90 -0.57 -5.26
C THR A 50 -8.10 -2.06 -5.27
N SER A 51 -8.39 -2.61 -6.44
CA SER A 51 -8.50 -4.05 -6.64
C SER A 51 -7.15 -4.73 -6.40
N ALA A 52 -6.04 -4.15 -6.83
CA ALA A 52 -4.70 -4.66 -6.57
C ALA A 52 -4.37 -4.59 -5.07
N LEU A 53 -4.58 -3.44 -4.42
CA LEU A 53 -4.40 -3.29 -2.96
C LEU A 53 -5.24 -4.29 -2.17
N LYS A 54 -6.53 -4.43 -2.50
CA LYS A 54 -7.44 -5.38 -1.84
C LYS A 54 -6.99 -6.82 -2.03
N LYS A 55 -6.66 -7.22 -3.26
CA LYS A 55 -6.23 -8.60 -3.54
C LYS A 55 -4.90 -8.95 -2.91
N ARG A 56 -4.04 -7.95 -2.64
CA ARG A 56 -2.62 -8.12 -2.28
C ARG A 56 -2.25 -7.44 -0.98
N TYR A 57 -3.24 -7.19 -0.13
CA TYR A 57 -3.05 -6.45 1.10
C TYR A 57 -2.02 -7.12 2.01
N GLU A 58 -2.10 -8.44 2.16
CA GLU A 58 -1.16 -9.22 2.98
C GLU A 58 0.28 -9.15 2.45
N ASP A 59 0.48 -9.21 1.13
CA ASP A 59 1.80 -9.07 0.52
C ASP A 59 2.40 -7.68 0.74
N ILE A 60 1.56 -6.64 0.63
CA ILE A 60 1.97 -5.24 0.82
C ILE A 60 2.28 -4.98 2.29
N ARG A 61 1.53 -5.59 3.19
CA ARG A 61 1.77 -5.57 4.63
C ARG A 61 3.09 -6.26 4.97
N ALA A 62 3.34 -7.45 4.42
CA ALA A 62 4.59 -8.19 4.63
C ALA A 62 5.82 -7.39 4.13
N ALA A 63 5.74 -6.79 2.94
CA ALA A 63 6.81 -5.95 2.41
C ALA A 63 7.10 -4.74 3.32
N ARG A 64 6.05 -4.10 3.88
CA ARG A 64 6.24 -3.00 4.83
C ARG A 64 6.87 -3.42 6.14
N VAL A 65 6.47 -4.58 6.68
CA VAL A 65 7.08 -5.14 7.90
C VAL A 65 8.55 -5.49 7.65
N SER A 66 8.87 -5.98 6.46
CA SER A 66 10.26 -6.21 6.06
C SER A 66 11.05 -4.91 6.03
N ILE A 67 10.54 -3.86 5.38
CA ILE A 67 11.20 -2.54 5.29
C ILE A 67 11.36 -1.88 6.66
N SER A 68 10.38 -2.00 7.55
CA SER A 68 10.46 -1.42 8.90
C SER A 68 11.50 -2.10 9.78
N ASN A 69 11.78 -3.39 9.53
CA ASN A 69 12.72 -4.20 10.30
C ASN A 69 14.10 -4.31 9.64
N ASP A 70 14.24 -3.87 8.39
CA ASP A 70 15.51 -3.86 7.68
C ASP A 70 16.49 -2.93 8.39
N THR A 71 17.68 -3.43 8.75
CA THR A 71 18.69 -2.62 9.44
C THR A 71 19.36 -1.60 8.52
N ASP A 72 19.41 -1.88 7.22
CA ASP A 72 20.14 -1.09 6.21
C ASP A 72 19.29 0.06 5.63
N GLU A 73 17.98 0.06 5.89
CA GLU A 73 17.09 1.14 5.48
C GLU A 73 17.30 2.43 6.30
N GLU A 74 17.00 3.57 5.67
CA GLU A 74 17.12 4.87 6.32
C GLU A 74 16.07 5.00 7.46
N PRO A 75 16.43 5.56 8.63
CA PRO A 75 15.49 5.72 9.75
C PRO A 75 14.18 6.43 9.35
N ALA A 76 14.26 7.42 8.46
CA ALA A 76 13.10 8.12 7.92
C ALA A 76 12.18 7.19 7.11
N THR A 77 12.74 6.29 6.30
CA THR A 77 11.98 5.29 5.52
C THR A 77 11.26 4.30 6.44
N LYS A 78 11.93 3.83 7.50
CA LYS A 78 11.30 2.94 8.51
C LYS A 78 10.15 3.65 9.23
N GLN A 79 10.35 4.90 9.61
CA GLN A 79 9.33 5.71 10.27
C GLN A 79 8.13 5.97 9.36
N GLU A 80 8.36 6.22 8.08
CA GLU A 80 7.30 6.38 7.08
C GLU A 80 6.51 5.08 6.89
N ALA A 81 7.19 3.93 6.77
CA ALA A 81 6.55 2.63 6.67
C ALA A 81 5.66 2.31 7.89
N ASN A 82 6.19 2.53 9.09
CA ASN A 82 5.46 2.34 10.35
C ASN A 82 4.27 3.30 10.48
N GLY A 83 4.45 4.58 10.17
CA GLY A 83 3.38 5.57 10.21
C GLY A 83 2.24 5.23 9.25
N LEU A 84 2.56 4.64 8.09
CA LEU A 84 1.57 4.25 7.10
C LEU A 84 0.83 2.96 7.49
N GLN A 85 1.50 2.02 8.17
CA GLN A 85 0.86 0.84 8.77
C GLN A 85 -0.15 1.25 9.84
N ASN A 86 0.25 2.12 10.77
CA ASN A 86 -0.62 2.60 11.85
C ASN A 86 -1.90 3.28 11.32
N LYS A 87 -1.78 4.08 10.26
CA LYS A 87 -2.95 4.71 9.62
C LYS A 87 -3.90 3.70 8.99
N MET A 88 -3.39 2.61 8.41
CA MET A 88 -4.22 1.56 7.82
C MET A 88 -4.94 0.76 8.90
N ASP A 89 -4.24 0.42 9.99
CA ASP A 89 -4.83 -0.30 11.12
C ASP A 89 -5.91 0.55 11.82
N GLN A 90 -5.64 1.85 12.02
CA GLN A 90 -6.63 2.78 12.56
C GLN A 90 -7.90 2.86 11.69
N LEU A 91 -7.73 2.95 10.36
CA LEU A 91 -8.87 2.97 9.43
C LEU A 91 -9.66 1.65 9.49
N GLY A 92 -8.96 0.51 9.52
CA GLY A 92 -9.57 -0.81 9.66
C GLY A 92 -10.42 -0.93 10.92
N ASN A 93 -9.87 -0.46 12.06
CA ASN A 93 -10.59 -0.42 13.33
C ASN A 93 -11.82 0.49 13.28
N CYS A 94 -11.71 1.68 12.68
CA CYS A 94 -12.87 2.57 12.52
C CYS A 94 -13.99 1.94 11.67
N VAL A 95 -13.64 1.30 10.54
CA VAL A 95 -14.62 0.60 9.69
C VAL A 95 -15.27 -0.57 10.44
N LEU A 96 -14.48 -1.34 11.20
CA LEU A 96 -14.99 -2.45 12.00
C LEU A 96 -15.96 -1.99 13.10
N LEU A 97 -15.62 -0.90 13.80
CA LEU A 97 -16.48 -0.30 14.83
C LEU A 97 -17.82 0.17 14.25
N GLU A 98 -17.81 0.89 13.12
CA GLU A 98 -19.02 1.30 12.41
C GLU A 98 -19.86 0.10 11.94
N LEU A 99 -19.21 -0.99 11.54
CA LEU A 99 -19.91 -2.20 11.13
C LEU A 99 -20.56 -2.89 12.34
N TRP A 100 -19.87 -2.95 13.48
CA TRP A 100 -20.40 -3.53 14.71
C TRP A 100 -21.55 -2.72 15.28
N ASP A 101 -21.45 -1.39 15.32
CA ASP A 101 -22.53 -0.51 15.76
C ASP A 101 -23.82 -0.75 14.97
N ARG A 102 -23.72 -0.90 13.65
CA ARG A 102 -24.85 -1.20 12.75
C ARG A 102 -25.40 -2.61 12.82
N ASN A 103 -24.60 -3.60 13.25
CA ASN A 103 -25.03 -5.00 13.33
C ASN A 103 -25.46 -5.42 14.75
N CYS A 104 -25.18 -4.58 15.76
CA CYS A 104 -25.59 -4.77 17.15
C CYS A 104 -26.77 -3.88 17.56
N SER A 105 -27.36 -3.14 16.62
CA SER A 105 -28.63 -2.39 16.76
C SER A 105 -29.80 -3.14 16.13
#